data_AF-A0A967Y735-F1
#
_entry.id   AF-A0A967Y735-F1
#
_cell.length_a   1.000
_cell.length_b   1.000
_cell.length_c   1.000
_cell.angle_alpha   90.00
_cell.angle_beta   90.00
_cell.angle_gamma   90.00
#
_symmetry.space_group_name_H-M   'P 1'
#
loop_
_entity.id
_entity.type
_entity.pdbx_description
1 polymer ?
#
loop_
_entity_poly.entity_id
_entity_poly.type
_entity_poly.pdbx_seq_one_letter_code
_entity_poly.pdbx_strand_id
1 'polypeptide(L)' 'MRRPRPAVPRPGQESVWDYPRPPRLERSGRHVVVASGGITIADSRRTLRVLETSHPPTWYIDPRDVD' A
#
# COMPACT_ATOMS: atom_id res chain seq x y z
N MET A 1 -25.56 -5.73 11.63
CA MET A 1 -24.71 -6.04 10.44
C MET A 1 -23.78 -7.19 10.79
N ARG A 2 -23.61 -8.18 9.90
CA ARG A 2 -22.70 -9.32 10.15
C ARG A 2 -21.26 -8.87 9.90
N ARG A 3 -20.41 -8.92 10.94
CA ARG A 3 -18.98 -8.61 10.79
C ARG A 3 -18.35 -9.67 9.86
N PRO A 4 -17.55 -9.28 8.85
CA PRO A 4 -16.86 -10.25 8.01
C PRO A 4 -15.89 -11.08 8.87
N ARG A 5 -15.77 -12.37 8.57
CA ARG A 5 -14.74 -13.23 9.15
C ARG A 5 -13.50 -13.16 8.25
N PRO A 6 -12.34 -12.69 8.76
CA PRO A 6 -11.10 -12.69 7.99
C PRO A 6 -10.75 -14.09 7.47
N ALA A 7 -10.30 -14.16 6.21
CA ALA A 7 -9.64 -15.36 5.71
C ALA A 7 -8.26 -15.50 6.37
N VAL A 8 -7.81 -16.74 6.58
CA VAL A 8 -6.44 -17.01 7.05
C VAL A 8 -5.45 -16.74 5.91
N PRO A 9 -4.42 -15.90 6.09
CA PRO A 9 -3.42 -15.65 5.06
C PRO A 9 -2.63 -16.92 4.70
N ARG A 10 -2.25 -17.05 3.42
CA ARG A 10 -1.28 -18.07 2.98
C ARG A 10 0.15 -17.64 3.35
N PRO A 11 1.14 -18.56 3.34
CA PRO A 11 2.54 -18.19 3.51
C PRO A 11 2.94 -17.04 2.57
N GLY A 12 3.56 -16.00 3.13
CA GLY A 12 3.98 -14.79 2.42
C GLY A 12 2.86 -13.76 2.15
N GLN A 13 1.61 -14.03 2.54
CA GLN A 13 0.53 -13.04 2.49
C GLN A 13 0.42 -12.28 3.82
N GLU A 14 0.04 -11.01 3.73
CA GLU A 14 -0.32 -10.17 4.88
C GLU A 14 -1.85 -10.10 5.00
N SER A 15 -2.38 -10.13 6.23
CA SER A 15 -3.80 -9.86 6.49
C SER A 15 -4.03 -8.37 6.67
N VAL A 16 -4.92 -7.79 5.87
CA VAL A 16 -5.37 -6.40 6.05
C VAL A 16 -6.07 -6.16 7.40
N TRP A 17 -6.50 -7.23 8.06
CA TRP A 17 -7.13 -7.16 9.39
C TRP A 17 -6.11 -7.00 10.52
N ASP A 18 -4.83 -7.26 10.26
CA ASP A 18 -3.74 -7.14 11.24
C ASP A 18 -3.12 -5.73 11.25
N TYR A 19 -3.47 -4.88 10.28
CA TYR A 19 -3.01 -3.49 10.25
C TYR A 19 -3.62 -2.70 11.43
N PRO A 20 -2.84 -1.81 12.07
CA PRO A 20 -3.24 -1.16 13.31
C PRO A 20 -4.28 -0.05 13.10
N ARG A 21 -4.87 0.39 14.22
CA ARG A 21 -5.61 1.66 14.33
C ARG A 21 -4.95 2.50 15.44
N PRO A 22 -4.52 3.75 15.17
CA PRO A 22 -4.58 4.48 13.89
C PRO A 22 -3.72 3.84 12.78
N PRO A 23 -3.95 4.19 11.49
CA PRO A 23 -3.15 3.67 10.38
C PRO A 23 -1.65 3.90 10.58
N ARG A 24 -0.84 2.96 10.13
CA ARG A 24 0.62 3.06 10.20
C ARG A 24 1.20 3.54 8.88
N LEU A 25 2.19 4.42 8.97
CA LEU A 25 2.99 4.88 7.84
C LEU A 25 4.40 4.27 7.94
N GLU A 26 4.86 3.63 6.88
CA GLU A 26 6.16 2.97 6.82
C GLU A 26 6.96 3.47 5.61
N ARG A 27 8.25 3.80 5.80
CA ARG A 27 9.15 4.05 4.66
C ARG A 27 9.34 2.74 3.90
N SER A 28 9.24 2.80 2.57
CA SER A 28 9.34 1.64 1.69
C SER A 28 10.28 1.90 0.53
N GLY A 29 11.26 1.01 0.37
CA GLY A 29 12.17 0.95 -0.78
C GLY A 29 11.61 0.15 -1.97
N ARG A 30 10.37 -0.35 -1.88
CA ARG A 30 9.74 -1.05 -3.02
C ARG A 30 9.64 -0.10 -4.21
N HIS A 31 9.90 -0.63 -5.40
CA HIS A 31 9.74 0.08 -6.65
C HIS A 31 8.25 0.21 -6.97
N VAL A 32 7.76 1.44 -7.01
CA VAL A 32 6.36 1.77 -7.32
C VAL A 32 6.35 2.57 -8.62
N VAL A 33 5.59 2.07 -9.60
CA VAL A 33 5.38 2.73 -10.89
C VAL A 33 3.89 3.01 -11.06
N VAL A 34 3.55 4.26 -11.37
CA VAL A 34 2.20 4.67 -11.73
C VAL A 34 2.21 5.00 -13.21
N ALA A 35 1.39 4.30 -13.99
CA ALA A 35 1.29 4.50 -15.43
C ALA A 35 -0.18 4.54 -15.88
N SER A 36 -0.46 5.36 -16.89
CA SER A 36 -1.78 5.46 -17.51
C SER A 36 -1.61 5.80 -18.99
N GLY A 37 -2.36 5.12 -19.87
CA GLY A 37 -2.30 5.38 -21.31
C GLY A 37 -0.91 5.17 -21.95
N GLY A 38 -0.08 4.29 -21.38
CA GLY A 38 1.30 4.07 -21.85
C GLY A 38 2.32 5.11 -21.38
N ILE A 39 1.88 6.11 -20.61
CA ILE A 39 2.73 7.14 -20.03
C ILE A 39 3.03 6.76 -18.57
N THR A 40 4.30 6.87 -18.17
CA THR A 40 4.69 6.74 -16.76
C THR A 40 4.52 8.09 -16.10
N ILE A 41 3.63 8.16 -15.10
CA ILE A 41 3.34 9.38 -14.32
C ILE A 41 4.27 9.47 -13.11
N ALA A 42 4.67 8.33 -12.55
CA ALA A 42 5.63 8.29 -11.44
C ALA A 42 6.44 6.99 -11.44
N ASP A 43 7.72 7.09 -11.09
CA ASP A 43 8.64 5.96 -10.87
C ASP A 43 9.48 6.26 -9.62
N SER A 44 9.23 5.53 -8.54
CA SER A 44 9.87 5.82 -7.24
C SER A 44 10.32 4.57 -6.49
N ARG A 45 11.44 4.71 -5.78
CA ARG A 45 11.87 3.81 -4.69
C ARG A 45 11.86 4.52 -3.32
N ARG A 46 11.31 5.73 -3.25
CA ARG A 46 11.28 6.59 -2.07
C ARG A 46 9.83 6.78 -1.62
N THR A 47 9.16 5.67 -1.31
CA THR A 47 7.72 5.68 -1.02
C THR A 47 7.43 5.58 0.47
N LEU A 48 6.22 5.98 0.84
CA LEU A 48 5.64 5.67 2.14
C LEU A 48 4.47 4.72 1.93
N ARG A 49 4.51 3.54 2.54
CA ARG A 49 3.44 2.54 2.56
C ARG A 49 2.48 2.87 3.70
N VAL A 50 1.19 2.96 3.40
CA VAL A 50 0.12 3.18 4.39
C VAL A 50 -0.58 1.85 4.67
N LEU A 51 -0.72 1.51 5.95
CA LEU A 51 -1.35 0.29 6.43
C LEU A 51 -2.59 0.65 7.26
N GLU A 52 -3.75 0.57 6.63
CA GLU A 52 -5.05 0.84 7.25
C GLU A 52 -5.87 -0.44 7.38
N THR A 53 -6.43 -0.71 8.56
CA THR A 53 -7.24 -1.90 8.80
C THR A 53 -8.31 -2.08 7.72
N SER A 54 -8.43 -3.31 7.22
CA SER A 54 -9.37 -3.76 6.19
C SER A 54 -9.18 -3.20 4.78
N HIS A 55 -8.17 -2.36 4.53
CA HIS A 55 -7.83 -1.85 3.20
C HIS A 55 -6.52 -2.45 2.68
N PRO A 56 -6.37 -2.66 1.36
CA PRO A 56 -5.07 -2.98 0.77
C PRO A 56 -4.04 -1.88 1.09
N PRO A 57 -2.74 -2.21 1.18
CA PRO A 57 -1.70 -1.19 1.30
C PRO A 57 -1.79 -0.17 0.16
N THR A 58 -1.64 1.10 0.50
CA THR A 58 -1.51 2.20 -0.47
C THR A 58 -0.13 2.85 -0.32
N TRP A 59 0.30 3.61 -1.33
CA TRP A 59 1.61 4.25 -1.34
C TRP A 59 1.48 5.74 -1.60
N TYR A 60 2.13 6.54 -0.77
CA TYR A 60 2.48 7.91 -1.13
C TYR A 60 3.82 7.93 -1.86
N ILE A 61 3.86 8.70 -2.94
CA ILE A 61 5.04 8.92 -3.77
C ILE A 61 5.57 10.32 -3.47
N ASP A 62 6.90 10.44 -3.37
CA ASP A 62 7.54 11.75 -3.22
C ASP A 62 7.25 12.59 -4.48
N PRO A 63 6.77 13.85 -4.36
CA PRO A 63 6.43 14.66 -5.52
C PRO A 63 7.58 14.89 -6.50
N ARG A 64 8.85 14.70 -6.09
CA ARG A 64 10.02 14.80 -6.96
C ARG A 64 10.14 13.64 -7.95
N ASP A 65 9.42 12.56 -7.72
CA ASP A 65 9.42 11.36 -8.55
C ASP A 65 8.14 11.29 -9.44
N VAL A 66 7.43 12.40 -9.60
CA VAL A 66 6.17 12.54 -10.37
C VAL A 66 6.37 13.55 -11.51
N ASP A 67 5.90 13.20 -12.71
CA ASP A 67 5.87 14.03 -13.93
C ASP A 67 4.50 14.71 -14.12
#